data_AF-A0A7W2FVF7-F1
#
_entry.id   AF-A0A7W2FVF7-F1
#
_cell.length_a   1.000
_cell.length_b   1.000
_cell.length_c   1.000
_cell.angle_alpha   90.00
_cell.angle_beta   90.00
_cell.angle_gamma   90.00
#
_symmetry.space_group_name_H-M   'P 1'
#
loop_
_entity.id
_entity.type
_entity.pdbx_description
1 polymer ?
#
loop_
_entity_poly.entity_id
_entity_poly.type
_entity_poly.pdbx_seq_one_letter_code
_entity_poly.pdbx_strand_id
1 'polypeptide(L)' 'VLGRVDIITGTLGKALGGAMGGYTTAKKEIIEILRQRSRPYLFSNSLAPTIVGASIKVFDMLKNDTSLRDKLAWN' A
#
# COMPACT_ATOMS: atom_id res chain seq x y z
N VAL A 1 -17.37 -3.16 -7.07
CA VAL A 1 -16.50 -2.48 -8.07
C VAL A 1 -15.10 -3.10 -8.16
N LEU A 2 -14.55 -3.66 -7.08
CA LEU A 2 -13.19 -4.25 -6.96
C LEU A 2 -12.74 -5.31 -8.00
N GLY A 3 -13.62 -5.84 -8.85
CA GLY A 3 -13.25 -6.75 -9.94
C GLY A 3 -13.14 -6.09 -11.33
N ARG A 4 -13.41 -4.78 -11.43
CA ARG A 4 -13.40 -4.02 -12.70
C ARG A 4 -12.22 -3.05 -12.81
N VAL A 5 -11.38 -2.96 -11.79
CA VAL A 5 -10.24 -2.03 -11.75
C VAL A 5 -8.97 -2.84 -11.93
N ASP A 6 -8.25 -2.59 -13.03
CA ASP A 6 -7.06 -3.37 -13.39
C ASP A 6 -5.82 -3.03 -12.55
N ILE A 7 -5.70 -1.77 -12.13
CA ILE A 7 -4.55 -1.25 -11.39
C ILE A 7 -5.05 -0.34 -10.27
N ILE A 8 -4.61 -0.62 -9.04
CA ILE A 8 -4.85 0.23 -7.88
C ILE A 8 -3.49 0.69 -7.36
N THR A 9 -3.32 2.00 -7.22
CA THR A 9 -2.15 2.61 -6.58
C THR A 9 -2.53 3.16 -5.23
N GLY A 10 -1.68 2.96 -4.22
CA GLY A 10 -1.90 3.43 -2.86
C GLY A 10 -0.65 4.02 -2.23
N THR A 11 -0.82 4.67 -1.08
CA THR A 11 0.26 5.28 -0.30
C THR A 11 0.23 4.80 1.14
N LEU A 12 1.42 4.57 1.69
CA LEU A 12 1.64 4.24 3.10
C LEU A 12 1.75 5.48 3.99
N GLY A 13 1.83 6.69 3.41
CA GLY A 13 2.04 7.95 4.14
C GLY A 13 0.79 8.66 4.64
N LYS A 14 -0.37 7.99 4.66
CA LYS A 14 -1.65 8.56 5.14
C LYS A 14 -2.21 7.70 6.28
N ALA A 15 -3.44 7.20 6.11
CA ALA A 15 -4.12 6.33 7.08
C ALA A 15 -3.37 5.03 7.40
N LEU A 16 -2.40 4.64 6.57
CA LEU A 16 -1.63 3.40 6.69
C LEU A 16 -0.36 3.54 7.58
N GLY A 17 -0.40 4.43 8.58
CA GLY A 17 0.69 4.63 9.54
C GLY A 17 1.45 5.96 9.41
N GLY A 18 1.07 6.84 8.49
CA GLY A 18 1.62 8.20 8.38
C GLY A 18 3.10 8.29 8.02
N ALA A 19 3.70 7.18 7.60
CA ALA A 19 5.13 7.08 7.32
C ALA A 19 5.45 7.51 5.86
N MET A 20 6.31 6.77 5.16
CA MET A 20 6.58 6.98 3.73
C MET A 20 6.33 5.71 2.94
N GLY A 21 6.05 5.86 1.63
CA GLY A 21 5.96 4.73 0.71
C GLY A 21 4.71 4.74 -0.16
N GLY A 22 4.81 4.04 -1.29
CA GLY A 22 3.72 3.83 -2.24
C GLY A 22 3.75 2.41 -2.76
N TYR A 23 2.61 1.95 -3.26
CA TYR A 23 2.49 0.62 -3.84
C TYR A 23 1.52 0.62 -5.02
N THR A 24 1.70 -0.35 -5.91
CA THR A 24 0.80 -0.66 -7.01
C THR A 24 0.38 -2.11 -6.89
N THR A 25 -0.93 -2.37 -6.87
CA THR A 25 -1.51 -3.71 -6.97
C THR A 25 -2.21 -3.85 -8.31
N ALA A 26 -1.91 -4.93 -9.02
CA ALA A 26 -2.44 -5.25 -10.32
C ALA A 26 -2.30 -6.76 -10.55
N LYS A 27 -2.68 -7.25 -11.74
CA LYS A 27 -2.39 -8.63 -12.15
C LYS A 27 -0.87 -8.89 -12.17
N LYS A 28 -0.49 -10.15 -11.99
CA LYS A 28 0.90 -10.58 -11.83
C LYS A 28 1.80 -10.08 -12.96
N GLU A 29 1.36 -10.24 -14.21
CA GLU A 29 2.07 -9.83 -15.41
C GLU A 29 2.36 -8.32 -15.44
N ILE A 30 1.43 -7.49 -14.94
CA ILE A 30 1.62 -6.03 -14.83
C ILE A 30 2.69 -5.73 -13.78
N ILE A 31 2.62 -6.39 -12.61
CA ILE A 31 3.60 -6.21 -11.54
C ILE A 31 5.00 -6.65 -11.98
N GLU A 32 5.12 -7.75 -12.73
CA GLU A 32 6.39 -8.21 -13.29
C GLU A 32 6.99 -7.20 -14.26
N ILE A 33 6.18 -6.64 -15.17
CA ILE A 33 6.63 -5.57 -16.08
C ILE A 33 7.10 -4.36 -15.28
N LEU A 34 6.35 -3.91 -14.27
CA LEU A 34 6.73 -2.77 -13.44
C LEU A 34 8.06 -3.03 -12.71
N ARG A 35 8.29 -4.24 -12.18
CA ARG A 35 9.56 -4.59 -11.53
C ARG A 35 10.75 -4.54 -12.50
N GLN A 36 10.52 -4.82 -13.78
CA GLN A 36 11.56 -4.87 -14.83
C GLN A 36 11.77 -3.54 -15.56
N ARG A 37 10.78 -2.63 -15.54
CA ARG A 37 10.79 -1.42 -16.40
C ARG A 37 10.53 -0.10 -15.67
N SER A 38 10.00 -0.13 -14.44
CA SER A 38 9.67 1.09 -13.71
C SER A 38 10.92 1.80 -13.23
N ARG A 39 11.19 3.02 -13.75
CA ARG A 39 12.37 3.80 -13.37
C ARG A 39 12.45 4.06 -11.86
N PRO A 40 11.38 4.47 -11.15
CA PRO A 40 11.44 4.64 -9.70
C PRO A 40 11.73 3.33 -8.94
N TYR A 41 11.32 2.18 -9.48
CA TYR A 41 11.58 0.89 -8.84
C TYR A 41 13.02 0.41 -9.07
N LEU A 42 13.58 0.66 -10.25
CA LEU A 42 14.92 0.22 -10.64
C LEU A 42 16.04 1.14 -10.15
N PHE A 43 15.77 2.45 -10.08
CA PHE A 43 16.79 3.47 -9.84
C PHE A 43 16.55 4.28 -8.58
N SER A 44 15.78 3.73 -7.63
CA SER A 44 15.59 4.31 -6.29
C SER A 44 15.79 3.25 -5.23
N ASN A 45 16.05 3.69 -4.00
CA ASN A 45 16.29 2.78 -2.88
C ASN A 45 15.01 2.05 -2.48
N SER A 46 15.17 0.82 -2.00
CA SER A 46 14.09 0.09 -1.33
C SER A 46 13.67 0.79 -0.04
N LEU A 47 12.41 0.59 0.38
CA LEU A 47 11.90 1.12 1.64
C LEU A 47 12.73 0.59 2.82
N ALA A 48 12.92 1.42 3.84
CA ALA A 48 13.60 1.01 5.06
C ALA A 48 12.84 -0.15 5.74
N PRO A 49 13.54 -1.17 6.29
CA PRO A 49 12.90 -2.33 6.91
C PRO A 49 11.90 -1.97 8.02
N THR A 50 12.19 -0.92 8.80
CA THR A 50 11.30 -0.42 9.86
C THR A 50 9.95 0.07 9.32
N ILE A 51 9.96 0.74 8.17
CA ILE A 51 8.76 1.24 7.50
C ILE A 51 7.93 0.07 6.95
N VAL A 52 8.59 -0.95 6.39
CA VAL A 52 7.93 -2.17 5.91
C VAL A 52 7.28 -2.91 7.08
N GLY A 53 7.99 -3.12 8.19
CA GLY A 53 7.46 -3.79 9.37
C GLY A 53 6.27 -3.06 9.98
N ALA A 54 6.35 -1.74 10.12
CA ALA A 54 5.24 -0.92 10.61
C ALA A 54 4.02 -1.02 9.68
N SER A 55 4.23 -0.96 8.37
CA SER A 55 3.16 -1.05 7.37
C SER A 55 2.44 -2.41 7.42
N ILE A 56 3.19 -3.51 7.58
CA ILE A 56 2.60 -4.85 7.77
C ILE A 56 1.70 -4.86 9.00
N LYS A 57 2.15 -4.28 10.12
CA LYS A 57 1.33 -4.22 11.34
C LYS A 57 0.08 -3.37 11.16
N VAL A 58 0.15 -2.27 10.43
CA VAL A 58 -1.03 -1.44 10.14
C VAL A 58 -2.04 -2.22 9.29
N PHE A 59 -1.59 -2.98 8.27
CA PHE A 59 -2.51 -3.83 7.51
C PHE A 59 -3.18 -4.90 8.38
N ASP A 60 -2.44 -5.50 9.31
CA ASP A 60 -3.00 -6.43 10.29
C ASP A 60 -4.06 -5.77 11.19
N MET A 61 -3.79 -4.55 11.71
CA MET A 61 -4.75 -3.79 12.50
C MET A 61 -6.02 -3.47 11.70
N LEU A 62 -5.89 -2.94 10.48
CA LEU A 62 -7.03 -2.56 9.63
C LEU A 62 -7.86 -3.75 9.13
N LYS A 63 -7.25 -4.93 9.05
CA LYS A 63 -7.96 -6.16 8.70
C LYS A 63 -8.81 -6.67 9.87
N ASN A 64 -8.35 -6.48 11.10
CA ASN A 64 -8.94 -7.08 12.29
C ASN A 64 -9.80 -6.11 13.12
N ASP A 65 -9.68 -4.80 12.92
CA ASP A 65 -10.42 -3.78 13.67
C ASP A 65 -10.92 -2.64 12.77
N THR A 66 -12.22 -2.34 12.85
CA THR A 66 -12.88 -1.24 12.12
C THR A 66 -13.23 -0.06 13.02
N SER A 67 -13.02 -0.15 14.34
CA SER A 67 -13.47 0.83 15.34
C SER A 67 -13.07 2.28 15.00
N LEU A 68 -11.84 2.48 14.54
CA LEU A 68 -11.33 3.78 14.12
C LEU A 68 -12.03 4.32 12.87
N ARG A 69 -12.37 3.43 11.93
CA ARG A 69 -13.09 3.79 10.71
C ARG A 69 -14.55 4.11 11.01
N ASP A 70 -15.15 3.35 11.93
CA ASP A 70 -16.54 3.54 12.35
C ASP A 70 -16.69 4.85 13.14
N LYS A 71 -15.73 5.16 14.03
CA LYS A 71 -15.66 6.46 14.71
C LYS A 71 -15.51 7.61 13.71
N LEU A 72 -14.67 7.46 12.69
CA LEU A 72 -14.49 8.48 11.66
C LEU A 72 -15.78 8.71 10.86
N ALA A 73 -16.50 7.65 10.50
CA ALA A 73 -17.73 7.75 9.70
C ALA A 73 -18.92 8.33 10.49
N TRP A 74 -18.90 8.24 11.82
CA TRP A 74 -19.89 8.86 12.69
C TRP A 74 -19.72 10.38 12.83
N ASN A 75 -18.48 10.87 12.79
CA ASN A 75 -18.18 12.31 12.86
C ASN A 75 -18.54 13.00 11.54
#